data_AF-A0A3N7DAH4-F1
#
_entry.id   AF-A0A3N7DAH4-F1
#
_cell.length_a   1.000
_cell.length_b   1.000
_cell.length_c   1.000
_cell.angle_alpha   90.00
_cell.angle_beta   90.00
_cell.angle_gamma   90.00
#
_symmetry.space_group_name_H-M   'P 1'
#
loop_
_entity.id
_entity.type
_entity.pdbx_description
1 polymer ?
#
loop_
_entity_poly.entity_id
_entity_poly.type
_entity_poly.pdbx_seq_one_letter_code
_entity_poly.pdbx_strand_id
1 'polypeptide(L)'
;MKAALFLIASFACSVSISAPGGTQTWRCGSTYSDHACDGGKPVKVDDNRSDNDRRAADAGTRSASARADQLEHNRLSQEKAAYDRDRQAAQEARNAALADRRMALSEQMARAQESRAARDPRKPGMSFKGTAKDAGEGSAPKKKRKRKSSADSSAG
;
A
#
# COMPACT_ATOMS: atom_id res chain seq x y z
N MET A 1 -27.86 -36.03 48.50
CA MET A 1 -26.51 -36.08 49.11
C MET A 1 -25.75 -34.86 48.58
N LYS A 2 -25.89 -33.71 49.25
CA LYS A 2 -24.90 -33.09 50.17
C LYS A 2 -23.59 -32.69 49.45
N ALA A 3 -23.39 -31.38 49.42
CA ALA A 3 -22.36 -30.59 48.74
C ALA A 3 -20.94 -30.82 49.26
N ALA A 4 -19.95 -30.43 48.44
CA ALA A 4 -18.67 -29.92 48.91
C ALA A 4 -18.09 -28.95 47.87
N LEU A 5 -18.49 -27.68 47.98
CA LEU A 5 -17.71 -26.53 47.54
C LEU A 5 -16.46 -26.45 48.42
N PHE A 6 -15.27 -26.60 47.86
CA PHE A 6 -14.02 -26.28 48.55
C PHE A 6 -13.50 -24.91 48.11
N LEU A 7 -13.71 -23.96 49.02
CA LEU A 7 -13.01 -22.69 49.18
C LEU A 7 -11.52 -22.94 49.46
N ILE A 8 -10.63 -22.35 48.64
CA ILE A 8 -9.28 -21.95 49.04
C ILE A 8 -9.05 -20.58 48.37
N ALA A 9 -9.46 -19.51 49.04
CA ALA A 9 -8.60 -18.69 49.91
C ALA A 9 -7.74 -17.70 49.11
N SER A 10 -8.33 -16.53 48.89
CA SER A 10 -7.74 -15.24 49.28
C SER A 10 -6.20 -15.15 49.27
N PHE A 11 -5.60 -14.80 48.13
CA PHE A 11 -4.31 -14.13 48.19
C PHE A 11 -4.55 -12.63 48.22
N ALA A 12 -4.35 -12.09 49.42
CA ALA A 12 -4.64 -10.75 49.83
C ALA A 12 -3.93 -9.70 48.96
N CYS A 13 -4.61 -8.57 48.79
CA CYS A 13 -4.07 -7.31 48.33
C CYS A 13 -2.76 -6.99 49.08
N SER A 14 -1.65 -6.97 48.36
CA SER A 14 -0.44 -6.28 48.81
C SER A 14 -0.72 -4.77 48.72
N VAL A 15 -1.21 -4.20 49.82
CA VAL A 15 -1.24 -2.75 50.00
C VAL A 15 0.21 -2.28 50.00
N SER A 16 0.65 -1.69 48.90
CA SER A 16 1.94 -1.01 48.81
C SER A 16 1.91 0.22 49.71
N ILE A 17 2.29 0.05 50.97
CA ILE A 17 2.60 1.16 51.87
C ILE A 17 3.86 1.83 51.30
N SER A 18 3.66 3.00 50.68
CA SER A 18 4.71 3.94 50.34
C SER A 18 5.37 4.45 51.62
N ALA A 19 6.43 3.75 52.07
CA ALA A 19 7.32 4.26 53.11
C ALA A 19 8.27 5.31 52.50
N PRO A 20 8.45 6.48 53.14
CA PRO A 20 9.27 7.55 52.60
C PRO A 20 10.76 7.24 52.79
N GLY A 21 11.52 7.24 51.68
CA GLY A 21 12.98 7.42 51.68
C GLY A 21 13.83 6.16 51.92
N GLY A 22 14.13 5.42 50.85
CA GLY A 22 15.18 4.39 50.80
C GLY A 22 14.61 2.97 50.66
N THR A 23 14.87 2.33 49.52
CA THR A 23 14.59 0.89 49.32
C THR A 23 15.55 0.09 50.18
N GLN A 24 15.09 -0.47 51.30
CA GLN A 24 15.89 -1.39 52.12
C GLN A 24 15.91 -2.76 51.47
N THR A 25 17.08 -3.19 50.98
CA THR A 25 17.27 -4.54 50.44
C THR A 25 17.71 -5.50 51.56
N TRP A 26 17.15 -6.70 51.58
CA TRP A 26 17.42 -7.76 52.53
C TRP A 26 18.16 -8.91 51.86
N ARG A 27 19.17 -9.47 52.52
CA ARG A 27 19.84 -10.69 52.07
C ARG A 27 19.20 -11.91 52.71
N CYS A 28 18.46 -12.66 51.92
CA CYS A 28 17.73 -13.85 52.30
C CYS A 28 18.51 -15.09 51.85
N GLY A 29 19.41 -15.60 52.68
CA GLY A 29 20.27 -16.74 52.30
C GLY A 29 21.19 -16.39 51.13
N SER A 30 20.96 -16.94 49.93
CA SER A 30 21.78 -16.70 48.73
C SER A 30 21.23 -15.62 47.79
N THR A 31 20.06 -15.05 48.06
CA THR A 31 19.38 -14.08 47.19
C THR A 31 19.15 -12.74 47.90
N TYR A 32 18.95 -11.70 47.11
CA TYR A 32 18.54 -10.37 47.58
C TYR A 32 17.04 -10.19 47.35
N SER A 33 16.38 -9.50 48.27
CA SER A 33 14.94 -9.22 48.23
C SER A 33 14.68 -7.79 48.68
N ASP A 34 13.69 -7.13 48.10
CA ASP A 34 13.25 -5.79 48.52
C ASP A 34 12.23 -5.84 49.68
N HIS A 35 11.84 -7.05 50.09
CA HIS A 35 11.00 -7.31 51.25
C HIS A 35 11.75 -8.07 52.34
N ALA A 36 11.44 -7.77 53.60
CA ALA A 36 11.99 -8.47 54.74
C ALA A 36 11.63 -9.96 54.71
N CYS A 37 12.61 -10.80 55.02
CA CYS A 37 12.50 -12.25 55.04
C CYS A 37 12.97 -12.79 56.39
N ASP A 38 12.43 -13.93 56.80
CA ASP A 38 12.79 -14.56 58.07
C ASP A 38 14.27 -14.97 58.05
N GLY A 39 15.02 -14.55 59.08
CA GLY A 39 16.48 -14.69 59.14
C GLY A 39 17.28 -13.80 58.15
N GLY A 40 16.62 -12.93 57.40
CA GLY A 40 17.27 -12.00 56.48
C GLY A 40 18.05 -10.90 57.20
N LYS A 41 19.21 -10.51 56.65
CA LYS A 41 19.95 -9.35 57.15
C LYS A 41 19.67 -8.12 56.29
N PRO A 42 19.34 -6.95 56.87
CA PRO A 42 19.22 -5.72 56.11
C PRO A 42 20.59 -5.34 55.56
N VAL A 43 20.65 -5.10 54.26
CA VAL A 43 21.84 -4.62 53.56
C VAL A 43 21.60 -3.18 53.17
N LYS A 44 22.47 -2.29 53.63
CA LYS A 44 22.43 -0.89 53.19
C LYS A 44 22.96 -0.83 51.76
N VAL A 45 22.06 -0.59 50.82
CA VAL A 45 22.40 -0.35 49.41
C VAL A 45 22.40 1.16 49.22
N ASP A 46 23.59 1.73 49.07
CA ASP A 46 23.75 3.14 48.70
C ASP A 46 23.67 3.26 47.16
N ASP A 47 22.45 3.33 46.62
CA ASP A 47 22.26 3.72 45.22
C ASP A 47 22.33 5.25 45.11
N ASN A 48 23.40 5.75 44.51
CA ASN A 48 23.64 7.18 44.32
C ASN A 48 22.83 7.78 43.16
N ARG A 49 22.00 6.99 42.46
CA ARG A 49 21.16 7.53 41.38
C ARG A 49 20.18 8.53 41.95
N SER A 50 20.29 9.77 41.48
CA SER A 50 19.43 10.86 41.87
C SER A 50 18.12 10.81 41.07
N ASP A 51 17.07 11.48 41.58
CA ASP A 51 15.85 11.74 40.82
C ASP A 51 16.10 12.52 39.52
N ASN A 52 17.23 13.26 39.44
CA ASN A 52 17.63 13.91 38.21
C ASN A 52 18.11 12.90 37.15
N ASP A 53 18.89 11.90 37.56
CA ASP A 53 19.36 10.84 36.66
C ASP A 53 18.21 9.99 36.13
N ARG A 54 17.21 9.71 36.99
CA ARG A 54 15.98 9.02 36.57
C ARG A 54 15.22 9.83 35.52
N ARG A 55 15.00 11.12 35.77
CA ARG A 55 14.30 12.00 34.80
C ARG A 55 15.07 12.15 33.49
N ALA A 56 16.40 12.22 33.55
CA ALA A 56 17.24 12.26 32.35
C ALA A 56 17.13 10.95 31.54
N ALA A 57 17.13 9.79 32.20
CA ALA A 57 16.94 8.50 31.54
C ALA A 57 15.54 8.37 30.90
N ASP A 58 14.49 8.82 31.60
CA ASP A 58 13.12 8.82 31.07
C ASP A 58 12.97 9.77 29.86
N ALA A 59 13.60 10.95 29.93
CA ALA A 59 13.63 11.89 28.81
C ALA A 59 14.37 11.29 27.60
N GLY A 60 15.51 10.64 27.84
CA GLY A 60 16.26 9.90 26.82
C GLY A 60 15.41 8.83 26.15
N THR A 61 14.70 8.01 26.95
CA THR A 61 13.81 6.95 26.45
C THR A 61 12.70 7.51 25.57
N ARG A 62 12.02 8.58 25.99
CA ARG A 62 10.97 9.22 25.19
C ARG A 62 11.50 9.81 23.88
N SER A 63 12.69 10.42 23.92
CA SER A 63 13.31 10.95 22.71
C SER A 63 13.73 9.85 21.72
N ALA A 64 14.23 8.73 22.25
CA ALA A 64 14.62 7.57 21.45
C ALA A 64 13.41 6.90 20.81
N SER A 65 12.29 6.74 21.54
CA SER A 65 11.05 6.19 20.98
C SER A 65 10.50 7.07 19.87
N ALA A 66 10.42 8.39 20.09
CA ALA A 66 9.95 9.33 19.06
C ALA A 66 10.85 9.30 17.80
N ARG A 67 12.16 9.17 17.98
CA ARG A 67 13.10 9.03 16.86
C ARG A 67 12.92 7.71 16.12
N ALA A 68 12.65 6.61 16.82
CA ALA A 68 12.37 5.32 16.21
C ALA A 68 11.09 5.37 15.37
N ASP A 69 10.02 5.96 15.91
CA ASP A 69 8.76 6.14 15.18
C ASP A 69 8.98 6.98 13.92
N GLN A 70 9.74 8.08 14.02
CA GLN A 70 10.06 8.90 12.85
C GLN A 70 10.82 8.12 11.77
N LEU A 71 11.76 7.26 12.16
CA LEU A 71 12.49 6.41 11.22
C LEU A 71 11.59 5.37 10.55
N GLU A 72 10.62 4.81 11.27
CA GLU A 72 9.63 3.90 10.71
C GLU A 72 8.76 4.61 9.65
N HIS A 73 8.23 5.80 9.97
CA HIS A 73 7.45 6.60 9.03
C HIS A 73 8.26 6.96 7.77
N ASN A 74 9.54 7.30 7.95
CA ASN A 74 10.45 7.56 6.84
C ASN A 74 10.67 6.31 5.98
N ARG A 75 10.84 5.13 6.59
CA ARG A 75 10.96 3.87 5.86
C ARG A 75 9.70 3.58 5.03
N LEU A 76 8.53 3.67 5.65
CA LEU A 76 7.25 3.41 4.99
C LEU A 76 6.97 4.39 3.84
N SER A 77 7.31 5.67 4.01
CA SER A 77 7.13 6.66 2.95
C SER A 77 8.07 6.41 1.76
N GLN A 78 9.32 6.00 2.01
CA GLN A 78 10.27 5.63 0.96
C GLN A 78 9.83 4.36 0.22
N GLU A 79 9.37 3.34 0.94
CA GLU A 79 8.85 2.11 0.34
C GLU A 79 7.63 2.37 -0.52
N LYS A 80 6.70 3.19 -0.05
CA LYS A 80 5.54 3.61 -0.84
C LYS A 80 5.96 4.37 -2.10
N ALA A 81 6.88 5.33 -1.98
CA ALA A 81 7.36 6.10 -3.12
C ALA A 81 8.12 5.24 -4.15
N ALA A 82 8.83 4.20 -3.70
CA ALA A 82 9.45 3.22 -4.60
C ALA A 82 8.37 2.41 -5.33
N TYR A 83 7.40 1.87 -4.59
CA TYR A 83 6.30 1.10 -5.17
C TYR A 83 5.48 1.91 -6.19
N ASP A 84 5.18 3.17 -5.89
CA ASP A 84 4.42 4.04 -6.79
C ASP A 84 5.21 4.33 -8.09
N ARG A 85 6.53 4.54 -8.01
CA ARG A 85 7.39 4.69 -9.20
C ARG A 85 7.41 3.42 -10.05
N ASP A 86 7.58 2.26 -9.43
CA ASP A 86 7.59 0.99 -10.15
C ASP A 86 6.24 0.72 -10.83
N ARG A 87 5.15 1.03 -10.13
CA ARG A 87 3.80 0.90 -10.68
C ARG A 87 3.58 1.85 -11.87
N GLN A 88 4.04 3.10 -11.79
CA GLN A 88 3.97 4.05 -12.89
C GLN A 88 4.80 3.58 -14.09
N ALA A 89 6.05 3.18 -13.87
CA ALA A 89 6.92 2.65 -14.92
C ALA A 89 6.31 1.42 -15.62
N ALA A 90 5.69 0.52 -14.86
CA ALA A 90 5.00 -0.64 -15.43
C ALA A 90 3.77 -0.25 -16.28
N GLN A 91 3.03 0.78 -15.88
CA GLN A 91 1.89 1.29 -16.66
C GLN A 91 2.37 1.98 -17.94
N GLU A 92 3.41 2.80 -17.85
CA GLU A 92 4.02 3.48 -18.99
C GLU A 92 4.57 2.48 -20.01
N ALA A 93 5.27 1.43 -19.56
CA ALA A 93 5.77 0.37 -20.43
C ALA A 93 4.63 -0.34 -21.19
N ARG A 94 3.50 -0.61 -20.53
CA ARG A 94 2.32 -1.20 -21.17
C ARG A 94 1.72 -0.27 -22.21
N ASN A 95 1.61 1.01 -21.88
CA ASN A 95 1.05 2.02 -22.79
C ASN A 95 1.95 2.23 -24.02
N ALA A 96 3.27 2.26 -23.82
CA ALA A 96 4.26 2.32 -24.90
C ALA A 96 4.13 1.11 -25.83
N ALA A 97 4.06 -0.10 -25.29
CA ALA A 97 3.89 -1.32 -26.10
C ALA A 97 2.59 -1.31 -26.92
N LEU A 98 1.50 -0.74 -26.38
CA LEU A 98 0.25 -0.56 -27.12
C LEU A 98 0.36 0.51 -28.21
N ALA A 99 1.08 1.60 -27.96
CA ALA A 99 1.35 2.63 -28.95
C ALA A 99 2.21 2.08 -30.11
N ASP A 100 3.26 1.34 -29.80
CA ASP A 100 4.12 0.69 -30.80
C ASP A 100 3.33 -0.29 -31.66
N ARG A 101 2.45 -1.09 -31.05
CA ARG A 101 1.55 -1.99 -31.79
C ARG A 101 0.62 -1.23 -32.74
N ARG A 102 0.09 -0.08 -32.33
CA ARG A 102 -0.77 0.76 -33.19
C ARG A 102 0.03 1.35 -34.36
N MET A 103 1.24 1.84 -34.10
CA MET A 103 2.12 2.37 -35.14
C MET A 103 2.51 1.28 -36.14
N ALA A 104 2.93 0.10 -35.66
CA ALA A 104 3.27 -1.05 -36.52
C ALA A 104 2.09 -1.49 -37.39
N LEU A 105 0.86 -1.51 -36.85
CA LEU A 105 -0.33 -1.80 -37.65
C LEU A 105 -0.61 -0.73 -38.70
N SER A 106 -0.45 0.54 -38.36
CA SER A 106 -0.63 1.65 -39.32
C SER A 106 0.38 1.59 -40.46
N GLU A 107 1.63 1.26 -40.14
CA GLU A 107 2.70 1.08 -41.13
C GLU A 107 2.43 -0.12 -42.05
N GLN A 108 1.96 -1.25 -41.49
CA GLN A 108 1.56 -2.40 -42.31
C GLN A 108 0.42 -2.04 -43.26
N MET A 109 -0.58 -1.26 -42.81
CA MET A 109 -1.66 -0.82 -43.69
C MET A 109 -1.16 0.13 -44.78
N ALA A 110 -0.24 1.04 -44.48
CA ALA A 110 0.35 1.94 -45.47
C ALA A 110 1.12 1.16 -46.55
N ARG A 111 2.01 0.24 -46.15
CA ARG A 111 2.74 -0.65 -47.06
C ARG A 111 1.79 -1.52 -47.90
N ALA A 112 0.71 -2.01 -47.29
CA ALA A 112 -0.30 -2.77 -48.02
C ALA A 112 -1.03 -1.92 -49.08
N GLN A 113 -1.33 -0.65 -48.80
CA GLN A 113 -1.92 0.27 -49.78
C GLN A 113 -0.95 0.56 -50.92
N GLU A 114 0.32 0.83 -50.62
CA GLU A 114 1.36 1.07 -51.63
C GLU A 114 1.55 -0.14 -52.55
N SER A 115 1.62 -1.36 -51.98
CA SER A 115 1.74 -2.59 -52.78
C SER A 115 0.53 -2.82 -53.69
N ARG A 116 -0.68 -2.47 -53.22
CA ARG A 116 -1.91 -2.55 -54.04
C ARG A 116 -1.87 -1.53 -55.17
N ALA A 117 -1.44 -0.29 -54.90
CA ALA A 117 -1.29 0.75 -55.91
C ALA A 117 -0.21 0.40 -56.95
N ALA A 118 0.88 -0.25 -56.55
CA ALA A 118 1.93 -0.70 -57.47
C ALA A 118 1.49 -1.91 -58.33
N ARG A 119 0.65 -2.80 -57.78
CA ARG A 119 0.14 -3.98 -58.49
C ARG A 119 -1.01 -3.67 -59.44
N ASP A 120 -1.74 -2.58 -59.20
CA ASP A 120 -2.72 -2.03 -60.14
C ASP A 120 -2.21 -0.68 -60.69
N PRO A 121 -1.18 -0.70 -61.56
CA PRO A 121 -0.80 0.50 -62.28
C PRO A 121 -2.00 0.83 -63.17
N ARG A 122 -2.81 1.81 -62.75
CA ARG A 122 -3.91 2.35 -63.56
C ARG A 122 -3.39 2.48 -64.98
N LYS A 123 -3.92 1.68 -65.90
CA LYS A 123 -3.54 1.73 -67.32
C LYS A 123 -3.63 3.20 -67.75
N PRO A 124 -2.54 3.83 -68.23
CA PRO A 124 -2.64 5.11 -68.93
C PRO A 124 -3.28 4.81 -70.29
N GLY A 125 -4.61 4.67 -70.28
CA GLY A 125 -5.36 4.15 -71.40
C GLY A 125 -6.76 4.71 -71.37
N MET A 126 -6.89 5.93 -71.90
CA MET A 126 -8.06 6.42 -72.62
C MET A 126 -9.44 6.27 -71.94
N SER A 127 -9.87 7.32 -71.26
CA SER A 127 -11.25 7.81 -71.44
C SER A 127 -11.37 9.30 -71.13
N PHE A 128 -10.72 10.13 -71.97
CA PHE A 128 -11.31 11.43 -72.28
C PHE A 128 -12.46 11.16 -73.25
N LYS A 129 -13.66 10.86 -72.73
CA LYS A 129 -14.90 11.03 -73.50
C LYS A 129 -15.42 12.43 -73.21
N GLY A 130 -15.14 13.32 -74.15
CA GLY A 130 -15.77 14.63 -74.21
C GLY A 130 -17.30 14.50 -74.33
N THR A 131 -17.98 15.41 -73.62
CA THR A 131 -19.32 15.95 -73.86
C THR A 131 -20.36 15.06 -74.56
N ALA A 132 -21.35 14.61 -73.81
CA ALA A 132 -22.73 14.57 -74.28
C ALA A 132 -23.65 14.94 -73.13
N LYS A 133 -24.49 15.94 -73.39
CA LYS A 133 -25.55 16.43 -72.51
C LYS A 133 -26.62 15.36 -72.29
N ASP A 134 -27.32 15.56 -71.18
CA ASP A 134 -28.71 15.18 -70.89
C ASP A 134 -29.03 13.79 -70.29
N ALA A 135 -29.81 13.91 -69.21
CA ALA A 135 -30.82 13.02 -68.67
C ALA A 135 -30.39 11.82 -67.80
N GLY A 136 -31.03 11.74 -66.62
CA GLY A 136 -31.37 10.44 -66.02
C GLY A 136 -30.88 10.21 -64.60
N GLU A 137 -31.60 10.77 -63.63
CA GLU A 137 -32.14 10.05 -62.48
C GLU A 137 -31.33 8.89 -61.84
N GLY A 138 -30.89 9.14 -60.60
CA GLY A 138 -31.10 8.20 -59.49
C GLY A 138 -30.29 6.90 -59.44
N SER A 139 -29.20 6.90 -58.68
CA SER A 139 -28.97 5.82 -57.69
C SER A 139 -27.80 6.14 -56.75
N ALA A 140 -28.14 6.68 -55.58
CA ALA A 140 -27.27 6.65 -54.42
C ALA A 140 -27.37 5.27 -53.73
N PRO A 141 -26.26 4.57 -53.43
CA PRO A 141 -26.34 3.31 -52.68
C PRO A 141 -26.72 3.59 -51.22
N LYS A 142 -27.89 3.06 -50.82
CA LYS A 142 -28.42 3.12 -49.45
C LYS A 142 -27.46 2.43 -48.46
N LYS A 143 -26.66 3.21 -47.71
CA LYS A 143 -26.05 2.74 -46.45
C LYS A 143 -27.18 2.49 -45.43
N LYS A 144 -27.52 1.21 -45.20
CA LYS A 144 -28.35 0.79 -44.06
C LYS A 144 -27.65 1.18 -42.76
N ARG A 145 -28.02 2.34 -42.19
CA ARG A 145 -27.78 2.67 -40.78
C ARG A 145 -28.66 1.73 -39.95
N LYS A 146 -28.06 0.72 -39.31
CA LYS A 146 -28.72 -0.04 -38.24
C LYS A 146 -28.85 0.88 -37.04
N ARG A 147 -30.01 1.54 -36.93
CA ARG A 147 -30.46 2.15 -35.68
C ARG A 147 -30.80 1.00 -34.73
N LYS A 148 -30.07 0.85 -33.63
CA LYS A 148 -30.59 0.21 -32.41
C LYS A 148 -30.93 1.36 -31.47
N SER A 149 -32.18 1.78 -31.49
CA SER A 149 -32.76 2.64 -30.47
C SER A 149 -33.13 1.78 -29.24
N SER A 150 -32.71 2.26 -28.06
CA SER A 150 -33.43 2.39 -26.77
C SER A 150 -34.64 1.46 -26.52
N ALA A 151 -34.95 0.93 -25.33
CA ALA A 151 -34.62 1.27 -23.95
C ALA A 151 -34.99 0.08 -23.03
N ASP A 152 -34.46 0.14 -21.80
CA ASP A 152 -34.93 -0.38 -20.50
C ASP A 152 -35.70 -1.70 -20.36
N SER A 153 -35.18 -2.57 -19.48
CA SER A 153 -35.94 -3.11 -18.35
C SER A 153 -34.99 -3.67 -17.29
N SER A 154 -35.17 -3.18 -16.06
CA SER A 154 -34.61 -3.66 -14.80
C SER A 154 -34.64 -5.19 -14.63
N ALA A 155 -33.61 -5.74 -13.99
CA ALA A 155 -33.68 -6.73 -12.89
C ALA A 155 -32.28 -7.27 -12.56
N GLY A 156 -31.88 -7.22 -11.28
CA GLY A 156 -30.70 -7.90 -10.74
C GLY A 156 -29.88 -7.05 -9.80
#